data_AF-A0AAE3EXH0-F1
#
_entry.id   AF-A0AAE3EXH0-F1
#
_cell.length_a   1.000
_cell.length_b   1.000
_cell.length_c   1.000
_cell.angle_alpha   90.00
_cell.angle_beta   90.00
_cell.angle_gamma   90.00
#
_symmetry.space_group_name_H-M   'P 1'
#
loop_
_entity.id
_entity.type
_entity.pdbx_description
1 polymer ?
#
loop_
_entity_poly.entity_id
_entity_poly.type
_entity_poly.pdbx_seq_one_letter_code
_entity_poly.pdbx_strand_id
1 'polypeptide(L)'
;MTINYIVEICIAIDIAILGIAYPIIVDKISNIGDRYKSNYLSVLFNKEIPQRPIILKFRKKRIELSIFQLALYVTIISFLFLIFPIQPLFGWDNFFINNSAKLLVFVLTATLTILFFQWLNKVVLFNGKPTSLLSYVIKKYNSLKKESTDKPYFLKTINEFTFYAIDKQDEHLQETLLEFYYS
;
A
#
# COMPACT_ATOMS: atom_id res chain seq x y z
N MET A 1 -0.92 -32.64 -11.49
CA MET A 1 -1.72 -31.66 -10.71
C MET A 1 -2.35 -30.71 -11.71
N THR A 2 -3.67 -30.76 -11.86
CA THR A 2 -4.41 -30.05 -12.91
C THR A 2 -4.39 -28.55 -12.63
N ILE A 3 -3.92 -27.75 -13.60
CA ILE A 3 -3.83 -26.28 -13.56
C ILE A 3 -5.12 -25.59 -13.04
N ASN A 4 -6.27 -26.23 -13.17
CA ASN A 4 -7.54 -25.71 -12.65
C ASN A 4 -7.52 -25.48 -11.12
N TYR A 5 -6.85 -26.33 -10.34
CA TYR A 5 -6.70 -26.13 -8.90
C TYR A 5 -5.91 -24.85 -8.56
N ILE A 6 -4.94 -24.49 -9.40
CA ILE A 6 -4.15 -23.26 -9.20
C ILE A 6 -5.05 -22.03 -9.35
N VAL A 7 -5.93 -22.06 -10.36
CA VAL A 7 -6.88 -20.96 -10.62
C VAL A 7 -7.89 -20.83 -9.47
N GLU A 8 -8.43 -21.93 -8.99
CA GLU A 8 -9.36 -21.93 -7.84
C GLU A 8 -8.72 -21.32 -6.59
N ILE A 9 -7.46 -21.69 -6.29
CA ILE A 9 -6.70 -21.10 -5.18
C ILE A 9 -6.50 -19.59 -5.39
N CYS A 10 -6.15 -19.15 -6.59
CA CYS A 10 -5.96 -17.72 -6.89
C CYS A 10 -7.24 -16.93 -6.67
N ILE A 11 -8.37 -17.42 -7.20
CA ILE A 11 -9.68 -16.79 -7.02
C ILE A 11 -10.05 -16.71 -5.53
N ALA A 12 -9.81 -17.78 -4.75
CA ALA A 12 -10.09 -17.78 -3.33
C ALA A 12 -9.26 -16.73 -2.56
N ILE A 13 -7.96 -16.59 -2.88
CA ILE A 13 -7.07 -15.57 -2.29
C ILE A 13 -7.58 -14.17 -2.62
N ASP A 14 -7.90 -13.90 -3.89
CA ASP A 14 -8.32 -12.58 -4.35
C ASP A 14 -9.66 -12.17 -3.72
N ILE A 15 -10.61 -13.11 -3.57
CA ILE A 15 -11.86 -12.88 -2.86
C ILE A 15 -11.61 -12.58 -1.37
N ALA A 16 -10.69 -13.30 -0.72
CA ALA A 16 -10.35 -13.04 0.69
C ALA A 16 -9.70 -11.65 0.87
N ILE A 17 -8.80 -11.25 -0.04
CA ILE A 17 -8.18 -9.93 -0.03
C ILE A 17 -9.25 -8.85 -0.23
N LEU A 18 -10.12 -9.00 -1.23
CA LEU A 18 -11.15 -8.02 -1.55
C LEU A 18 -12.23 -7.91 -0.48
N GLY A 19 -12.78 -9.04 -0.04
CA GLY A 19 -13.97 -9.11 0.79
C GLY A 19 -13.69 -8.92 2.27
N ILE A 20 -12.51 -9.32 2.75
CA ILE A 20 -12.19 -9.32 4.18
C ILE A 20 -11.05 -8.35 4.46
N ALA A 21 -9.88 -8.58 3.86
CA ALA A 21 -8.68 -7.86 4.28
C ALA A 21 -8.72 -6.38 3.87
N TYR A 22 -9.22 -6.07 2.67
CA TYR A 22 -9.24 -4.70 2.15
C TYR A 22 -10.07 -3.74 3.02
N PRO A 23 -11.35 -4.02 3.36
CA PRO A 23 -12.11 -3.17 4.27
C PRO A 23 -11.45 -2.95 5.62
N ILE A 24 -10.89 -4.01 6.23
CA ILE A 24 -10.21 -3.93 7.53
C ILE A 24 -8.99 -3.00 7.46
N ILE A 25 -8.19 -3.13 6.39
CA ILE A 25 -6.99 -2.29 6.24
C ILE A 25 -7.39 -0.83 5.98
N VAL A 26 -8.41 -0.58 5.16
CA VAL A 26 -8.92 0.78 4.91
C VAL A 26 -9.42 1.43 6.20
N ASP A 27 -10.15 0.70 7.03
CA ASP A 27 -10.57 1.17 8.36
C ASP A 27 -9.35 1.55 9.22
N LYS A 28 -8.33 0.69 9.29
CA LYS A 28 -7.09 1.02 10.02
C LYS A 28 -6.34 2.21 9.46
N ILE A 29 -6.37 2.44 8.15
CA ILE A 29 -5.73 3.59 7.51
C ILE A 29 -6.45 4.89 7.89
N SER A 30 -7.78 4.86 7.93
CA SER A 30 -8.58 6.06 8.26
C SER A 30 -8.25 6.63 9.64
N ASN A 31 -7.77 5.78 10.56
CA ASN A 31 -7.47 6.12 11.96
C ASN A 31 -5.97 6.30 12.28
N ILE A 32 -5.06 6.25 11.29
CA ILE A 32 -3.58 6.28 11.51
C ILE A 32 -3.12 7.54 12.29
N GLY A 33 -3.75 8.69 12.04
CA GLY A 33 -3.38 9.97 12.66
C GLY A 33 -3.94 10.17 14.07
N ASP A 34 -5.06 9.53 14.40
CA ASP A 34 -5.86 9.84 15.59
C ASP A 34 -5.10 9.53 16.87
N ARG A 35 -4.36 8.41 16.89
CA ARG A 35 -3.54 7.99 18.04
C ARG A 35 -2.50 9.04 18.41
N TYR A 36 -1.95 9.73 17.41
CA TYR A 36 -0.87 10.70 17.58
C TYR A 36 -1.35 12.16 17.56
N LYS A 37 -2.67 12.38 17.43
CA LYS A 37 -3.27 13.69 17.15
C LYS A 37 -2.59 14.40 15.96
N SER A 38 -2.18 13.62 14.95
CA SER A 38 -1.38 14.09 13.81
C SER A 38 -2.21 14.19 12.55
N ASN A 39 -2.28 15.40 11.98
CA ASN A 39 -2.97 15.63 10.71
C ASN A 39 -2.08 15.30 9.50
N TYR A 40 -0.76 15.35 9.68
CA TYR A 40 0.20 15.14 8.60
C TYR A 40 0.62 13.68 8.43
N LEU A 41 0.48 12.84 9.46
CA LEU A 41 0.85 11.43 9.38
C LEU A 41 0.03 10.67 8.33
N SER A 42 -1.29 10.93 8.24
CA SER A 42 -2.16 10.35 7.21
C SER A 42 -1.75 10.81 5.81
N VAL A 43 -1.29 12.06 5.67
CA VAL A 43 -0.76 12.60 4.40
C VAL A 43 0.54 11.92 4.00
N LEU A 44 1.43 11.64 4.97
CA LEU A 44 2.67 10.90 4.72
C LEU A 44 2.38 9.45 4.31
N PHE A 45 1.44 8.79 5.00
CA PHE A 45 1.03 7.43 4.67
C PHE A 45 0.50 7.32 3.24
N ASN A 46 -0.32 8.30 2.81
CA ASN A 46 -0.85 8.35 1.44
C ASN A 46 0.23 8.54 0.36
N LYS A 47 1.49 8.81 0.71
CA LYS A 47 2.61 8.86 -0.23
C LYS A 47 3.44 7.57 -0.25
N GLU A 48 3.18 6.63 0.66
CA GLU A 48 3.88 5.34 0.72
C GLU A 48 3.40 4.37 -0.37
N ILE A 49 4.30 3.53 -0.86
CA ILE A 49 3.92 2.41 -1.74
C ILE A 49 3.36 1.27 -0.88
N PRO A 50 2.27 0.59 -1.27
CA PRO A 50 1.47 0.76 -2.50
C PRO A 50 0.22 1.64 -2.36
N GLN A 51 0.11 2.43 -1.27
CA GLN A 51 -1.01 3.35 -1.04
C GLN A 51 -1.00 4.56 -1.98
N ARG A 52 0.19 4.94 -2.46
CA ARG A 52 0.43 6.14 -3.27
C ARG A 52 -0.59 6.25 -4.41
N PRO A 53 -1.33 7.38 -4.52
CA PRO A 53 -2.29 7.57 -5.59
C PRO A 53 -1.57 7.77 -6.93
N ILE A 54 -2.11 7.11 -7.95
CA ILE A 54 -1.84 7.36 -9.36
C ILE A 54 -3.00 8.19 -9.90
N ILE A 55 -2.67 9.31 -10.54
CA ILE A 55 -3.66 10.19 -11.16
C ILE A 55 -3.90 9.71 -12.58
N LEU A 56 -5.04 9.07 -12.80
CA LEU A 56 -5.52 8.71 -14.13
C LEU A 56 -6.41 9.84 -14.65
N LYS A 57 -5.96 10.49 -15.74
CA LYS A 57 -6.76 11.49 -16.44
C LYS A 57 -7.62 10.78 -17.48
N PHE A 58 -8.93 10.68 -17.23
CA PHE A 58 -9.86 10.14 -18.20
C PHE A 58 -10.88 11.21 -18.60
N ARG A 59 -10.79 11.64 -19.87
CA ARG A 59 -11.56 12.76 -20.43
C ARG A 59 -11.46 14.03 -19.56
N LYS A 60 -12.53 14.38 -18.82
CA LYS A 60 -12.64 15.56 -17.95
C LYS A 60 -12.60 15.24 -16.45
N LYS A 61 -12.58 13.96 -16.07
CA LYS A 61 -12.56 13.52 -14.66
C LYS A 61 -11.15 13.07 -14.28
N ARG A 62 -10.69 13.51 -13.11
CA ARG A 62 -9.48 12.97 -12.48
C ARG A 62 -9.91 11.87 -11.54
N ILE A 63 -9.36 10.68 -11.76
CA ILE A 63 -9.58 9.52 -10.90
C ILE A 63 -8.26 9.27 -10.18
N GLU A 64 -8.30 9.24 -8.85
CA GLU A 64 -7.15 8.94 -8.01
C GLU A 64 -7.33 7.51 -7.48
N LEU A 65 -6.43 6.61 -7.88
CA LEU A 65 -6.42 5.23 -7.42
C LEU A 65 -5.05 4.91 -6.84
N SER A 66 -5.01 4.27 -5.68
CA SER A 66 -3.75 3.73 -5.15
C SER A 66 -3.18 2.66 -6.08
N ILE A 67 -1.85 2.46 -6.05
CA ILE A 67 -1.19 1.35 -6.77
C ILE A 67 -1.83 0.01 -6.40
N PHE A 68 -2.16 -0.17 -5.11
CA PHE A 68 -2.84 -1.37 -4.63
C PHE A 68 -4.23 -1.55 -5.27
N GLN A 69 -5.08 -0.52 -5.26
CA GLN A 69 -6.40 -0.58 -5.90
C GLN A 69 -6.31 -0.86 -7.40
N LEU A 70 -5.32 -0.29 -8.08
CA LEU A 70 -5.10 -0.55 -9.50
C LEU A 70 -4.75 -2.02 -9.74
N ALA A 71 -3.81 -2.58 -8.96
CA ALA A 71 -3.45 -4.00 -9.04
C ALA A 71 -4.67 -4.91 -8.77
N LEU A 72 -5.47 -4.56 -7.77
CA LEU A 72 -6.70 -5.28 -7.43
C LEU A 72 -7.71 -5.24 -8.58
N TYR A 73 -7.98 -4.07 -9.17
CA TYR A 73 -8.91 -3.97 -10.32
C TYR A 73 -8.41 -4.73 -11.53
N VAL A 74 -7.11 -4.65 -11.86
CA VAL A 74 -6.51 -5.41 -12.97
C VAL A 74 -6.65 -6.91 -12.73
N THR A 75 -6.44 -7.38 -11.50
CA THR A 75 -6.59 -8.79 -11.13
C THR A 75 -8.06 -9.24 -11.27
N ILE A 76 -9.02 -8.45 -10.79
CA ILE A 76 -10.45 -8.79 -10.95
C ILE A 76 -10.87 -8.81 -12.42
N ILE A 77 -10.45 -7.81 -13.20
CA ILE A 77 -10.74 -7.75 -14.65
C ILE A 77 -10.15 -8.96 -15.36
N SER A 78 -9.02 -9.48 -14.89
CA SER A 78 -8.40 -10.67 -15.50
C SER A 78 -9.26 -11.93 -15.42
N PHE A 79 -10.15 -12.04 -14.44
CA PHE A 79 -11.09 -13.17 -14.35
C PHE A 79 -12.09 -13.21 -15.49
N LEU A 80 -12.34 -12.09 -16.19
CA LEU A 80 -13.18 -12.09 -17.39
C LEU A 80 -12.59 -13.01 -18.47
N PHE A 81 -11.27 -13.10 -18.58
CA PHE A 81 -10.61 -14.02 -19.52
C PHE A 81 -10.73 -15.50 -19.13
N LEU A 82 -11.07 -15.79 -17.87
CA LEU A 82 -11.39 -17.15 -17.43
C LEU A 82 -12.86 -17.50 -17.67
N ILE A 83 -13.77 -16.54 -17.45
CA ILE A 83 -15.22 -16.73 -17.58
C ILE A 83 -15.63 -16.83 -19.05
N PHE A 84 -15.08 -15.95 -19.89
CA PHE A 84 -15.35 -15.95 -21.33
C PHE A 84 -14.22 -16.70 -22.04
N PRO A 85 -14.48 -17.90 -22.62
CA PRO A 85 -13.47 -18.67 -23.33
C PRO A 85 -13.16 -18.01 -24.69
N ILE A 86 -12.43 -16.90 -24.64
CA ILE A 86 -11.94 -16.19 -25.80
C ILE A 86 -10.79 -17.03 -26.37
N GLN A 87 -10.91 -17.44 -27.64
CA GLN A 87 -9.82 -18.15 -28.32
C GLN A 87 -8.55 -17.30 -28.29
N PRO A 88 -7.37 -17.90 -28.08
CA PRO A 88 -6.13 -17.15 -28.02
C PRO A 88 -5.95 -16.32 -29.30
N LEU A 89 -5.62 -15.03 -29.13
CA LEU A 89 -5.41 -14.08 -30.23
C LEU A 89 -4.32 -14.53 -31.21
N PHE A 90 -3.43 -15.41 -30.77
CA PHE A 90 -2.33 -15.97 -31.56
C PHE A 90 -2.54 -17.47 -31.72
N GLY A 91 -2.68 -17.95 -32.97
CA GLY A 91 -2.90 -19.36 -33.32
C GLY A 91 -1.64 -20.23 -33.28
N TRP A 92 -0.75 -20.00 -32.32
CA TRP A 92 0.44 -20.84 -32.12
C TRP A 92 0.14 -21.88 -31.04
N ASP A 93 0.25 -23.17 -31.38
CA ASP A 93 0.01 -24.30 -30.47
C ASP A 93 1.17 -24.48 -29.46
N ASN A 94 1.31 -23.54 -28.54
CA ASN A 94 2.24 -23.61 -27.43
C ASN A 94 1.48 -23.69 -26.10
N PHE A 95 2.02 -24.45 -25.14
CA PHE A 95 1.44 -24.61 -23.80
C PHE A 95 1.13 -23.27 -23.10
N PHE A 96 2.00 -22.28 -23.29
CA PHE A 96 1.85 -20.92 -22.76
C PHE A 96 0.65 -20.17 -23.34
N ILE A 97 0.37 -20.36 -24.62
CA ILE A 97 -0.71 -19.68 -25.33
C ILE A 97 -2.04 -20.34 -24.96
N ASN A 98 -2.04 -21.67 -24.90
CA ASN A 98 -3.22 -22.48 -24.54
C ASN A 98 -3.64 -22.30 -23.07
N ASN A 99 -2.71 -21.94 -22.18
CA ASN A 99 -3.01 -21.63 -20.77
C ASN A 99 -2.81 -20.16 -20.42
N SER A 100 -2.73 -19.27 -21.41
CA SER A 100 -2.36 -17.86 -21.24
C SER A 100 -3.23 -17.13 -20.23
N ALA A 101 -4.55 -17.31 -20.28
CA ALA A 101 -5.48 -16.72 -19.31
C ALA A 101 -5.21 -17.18 -17.87
N LYS A 102 -4.92 -18.47 -17.67
CA LYS A 102 -4.66 -19.05 -16.34
C LYS A 102 -3.32 -18.58 -15.78
N LEU A 103 -2.30 -18.51 -16.64
CA LEU A 103 -0.99 -17.97 -16.27
C LEU A 103 -1.07 -16.48 -15.94
N LEU A 104 -1.83 -15.71 -16.71
CA LEU A 104 -2.04 -14.27 -16.47
C LEU A 104 -2.68 -14.05 -15.09
N VAL A 105 -3.73 -14.80 -14.77
CA VAL A 105 -4.38 -14.74 -13.45
C VAL A 105 -3.39 -15.09 -12.35
N PHE A 106 -2.66 -16.20 -12.49
CA PHE A 106 -1.65 -16.60 -11.50
C PHE A 106 -0.60 -15.52 -11.24
N VAL A 107 -0.06 -14.91 -12.29
CA VAL A 107 0.95 -13.83 -12.16
C VAL A 107 0.36 -12.58 -11.51
N LEU A 108 -0.87 -12.21 -11.87
CA LEU A 108 -1.55 -11.06 -11.28
C LEU A 108 -1.88 -11.29 -9.81
N THR A 109 -2.43 -12.44 -9.43
CA THR A 109 -2.72 -12.81 -8.04
C THR A 109 -1.43 -12.87 -7.21
N ALA A 110 -0.34 -13.44 -7.74
CA ALA A 110 0.95 -13.44 -7.06
C ALA A 110 1.48 -12.01 -6.82
N THR A 111 1.38 -11.15 -7.84
CA THR A 111 1.78 -9.74 -7.74
C THR A 111 0.90 -9.00 -6.73
N LEU A 112 -0.41 -9.20 -6.75
CA LEU A 112 -1.37 -8.61 -5.82
C LEU A 112 -1.06 -9.04 -4.38
N THR A 113 -0.76 -10.32 -4.16
CA THR A 113 -0.40 -10.87 -2.85
C THR A 113 0.89 -10.22 -2.31
N ILE A 114 1.90 -10.04 -3.16
CA ILE A 114 3.14 -9.34 -2.76
C ILE A 114 2.84 -7.89 -2.37
N LEU A 115 2.06 -7.17 -3.19
CA LEU A 115 1.66 -5.79 -2.87
C LEU A 115 0.82 -5.71 -1.60
N PHE A 116 -0.04 -6.70 -1.36
CA PHE A 116 -0.84 -6.81 -0.14
C PHE A 116 0.04 -6.89 1.10
N PHE A 117 1.04 -7.77 1.12
CA PHE A 117 1.96 -7.87 2.25
C PHE A 117 2.80 -6.59 2.44
N GLN A 118 3.23 -5.95 1.36
CA GLN A 118 3.91 -4.66 1.45
C GLN A 118 3.00 -3.58 2.07
N TRP A 119 1.73 -3.54 1.67
CA TRP A 119 0.75 -2.61 2.20
C TRP A 119 0.47 -2.87 3.69
N LEU A 120 0.29 -4.13 4.06
CA LEU A 120 0.09 -4.55 5.44
C LEU A 120 1.27 -4.13 6.33
N ASN A 121 2.50 -4.39 5.90
CA ASN A 121 3.70 -3.99 6.64
C ASN A 121 3.77 -2.47 6.86
N LYS A 122 3.35 -1.66 5.88
CA LYS A 122 3.25 -0.21 6.03
C LYS A 122 2.18 0.20 7.02
N VAL A 123 1.02 -0.43 6.98
CA VAL A 123 -0.06 -0.16 7.93
C VAL A 123 0.33 -0.54 9.35
N VAL A 124 1.02 -1.66 9.54
CA VAL A 124 1.58 -2.08 10.83
C VAL A 124 2.62 -1.09 11.34
N LEU A 125 3.50 -0.56 10.49
CA LEU A 125 4.47 0.45 10.88
C LEU A 125 3.80 1.74 11.38
N PHE A 126 2.79 2.22 10.65
CA PHE A 126 2.12 3.49 10.98
C PHE A 126 1.16 3.37 12.18
N ASN A 127 0.55 2.20 12.40
CA ASN A 127 -0.28 1.95 13.58
C ASN A 127 0.49 1.34 14.77
N GLY A 128 1.78 1.01 14.57
CA GLY A 128 2.61 0.23 15.48
C GLY A 128 3.18 1.02 16.65
N LYS A 129 4.45 0.78 16.99
CA LYS A 129 5.10 1.48 18.12
C LYS A 129 5.45 2.93 17.71
N PRO A 130 5.11 3.93 18.53
CA PRO A 130 5.42 5.34 18.25
C PRO A 130 6.89 5.59 17.91
N THR A 131 7.79 4.94 18.64
CA THR A 131 9.25 5.07 18.48
C THR A 131 9.72 4.57 17.12
N SER A 132 9.27 3.38 16.71
CA SER A 132 9.59 2.82 15.39
C SER A 132 9.10 3.69 14.23
N LEU A 133 7.92 4.30 14.39
CA LEU A 133 7.35 5.21 13.41
C LEU A 133 8.13 6.53 13.36
N LEU A 134 8.45 7.10 14.52
CA LEU A 134 9.25 8.32 14.60
C LEU A 134 10.64 8.12 13.96
N SER A 135 11.35 7.04 14.30
CA SER A 135 12.64 6.73 13.68
C SER A 135 12.51 6.57 12.17
N TYR A 136 11.43 5.96 11.68
CA TYR A 136 11.15 5.87 10.24
C TYR A 136 10.95 7.24 9.59
N VAL A 137 10.15 8.12 10.21
CA VAL A 137 9.85 9.47 9.74
C VAL A 137 11.14 10.32 9.71
N ILE A 138 11.95 10.29 10.77
CA ILE A 138 13.24 11.01 10.85
C ILE A 138 14.21 10.49 9.78
N LYS A 139 14.37 9.18 9.65
CA LYS A 139 15.24 8.59 8.63
C LYS A 139 14.84 9.02 7.23
N LYS A 140 13.54 9.04 6.93
CA LYS A 140 13.02 9.48 5.64
C LYS A 140 13.21 10.98 5.45
N TYR A 141 12.96 11.81 6.45
CA TYR A 141 13.25 13.25 6.44
C TYR A 141 14.72 13.55 6.09
N ASN A 142 15.66 12.86 6.74
CA ASN A 142 17.10 13.05 6.53
C ASN A 142 17.54 12.61 5.12
N SER A 143 16.89 11.58 4.55
CA SER A 143 17.15 11.13 3.18
C SER A 143 16.62 12.07 2.09
N LEU A 144 15.71 13.00 2.43
CA LEU A 144 15.11 13.91 1.45
C LEU A 144 16.01 15.12 1.17
N LYS A 145 16.13 15.48 -0.12
CA LYS A 145 16.78 16.71 -0.57
C LYS A 145 16.05 17.95 -0.01
N LYS A 146 16.78 19.04 0.21
CA LYS A 146 16.22 20.30 0.76
C LYS A 146 15.07 20.87 -0.08
N GLU A 147 15.13 20.73 -1.39
CA GLU A 147 14.11 21.21 -2.34
C GLU A 147 12.89 20.29 -2.47
N SER A 148 12.86 19.16 -1.76
CA SER A 148 11.72 18.24 -1.84
C SER A 148 10.47 18.87 -1.23
N THR A 149 9.38 18.85 -2.00
CA THR A 149 8.04 19.27 -1.55
C THR A 149 7.50 18.43 -0.40
N ASP A 150 8.06 17.24 -0.17
CA ASP A 150 7.64 16.32 0.90
C ASP A 150 8.31 16.64 2.23
N LYS A 151 9.53 17.20 2.21
CA LYS A 151 10.35 17.44 3.41
C LYS A 151 9.64 18.27 4.50
N PRO A 152 8.86 19.32 4.16
CA PRO A 152 8.08 20.06 5.16
C PRO A 152 7.01 19.21 5.85
N TYR A 153 6.38 18.25 5.15
CA TYR A 153 5.36 17.37 5.75
C TYR A 153 5.97 16.44 6.78
N PHE A 154 7.17 15.92 6.51
CA PHE A 154 7.92 15.13 7.47
C PHE A 154 8.28 15.95 8.71
N LEU A 155 8.80 17.17 8.55
CA LEU A 155 9.12 18.04 9.68
C LEU A 155 7.88 18.37 10.53
N LYS A 156 6.76 18.71 9.89
CA LYS A 156 5.50 18.98 10.59
C LYS A 156 5.02 17.75 11.38
N THR A 157 5.15 16.56 10.80
CA THR A 157 4.82 15.32 11.50
C THR A 157 5.74 15.11 12.70
N ILE A 158 7.05 15.32 12.56
CA ILE A 158 8.00 15.23 13.70
C ILE A 158 7.62 16.20 14.82
N ASN A 159 7.23 17.44 14.49
CA ASN A 159 6.76 18.41 15.48
C ASN A 159 5.48 17.93 16.19
N GLU A 160 4.53 17.31 15.47
CA GLU A 160 3.34 16.70 16.08
C GLU A 160 3.72 15.55 17.04
N PHE A 161 4.73 14.75 16.69
CA PHE A 161 5.30 13.74 17.59
C PHE A 161 5.91 14.35 18.85
N THR A 162 6.51 15.55 18.77
CA THR A 162 7.02 16.28 19.94
C THR A 162 5.91 16.64 20.92
N PHE A 163 4.79 17.17 20.43
CA PHE A 163 3.64 17.45 21.28
C PHE A 163 3.08 16.16 21.91
N TYR A 164 3.01 15.08 21.14
CA TYR A 164 2.58 13.77 21.63
C TYR A 164 3.51 13.22 22.72
N ALA A 165 4.83 13.30 22.53
CA ALA A 165 5.82 12.79 23.48
C ALA A 165 5.80 13.55 24.82
N ILE A 166 5.52 14.85 24.77
CA ILE A 166 5.33 15.68 25.97
C ILE A 166 4.01 15.32 26.68
N ASP A 167 2.90 15.23 25.94
CA ASP A 167 1.57 14.88 26.47
C ASP A 167 1.55 13.50 27.14
N LYS A 168 2.32 12.55 26.60
CA LYS A 168 2.41 11.17 27.11
C LYS A 168 3.57 10.90 28.05
N GLN A 169 4.44 11.88 28.28
CA GLN A 169 5.65 11.72 29.11
C GLN A 169 6.49 10.49 28.70
N ASP A 170 6.62 10.24 27.40
CA ASP A 170 7.39 9.10 26.87
C ASP A 170 8.87 9.50 26.72
N GLU A 171 9.69 9.14 27.70
CA GLU A 171 11.12 9.49 27.76
C GLU A 171 11.87 9.05 26.50
N HIS A 172 11.59 7.86 25.98
CA HIS A 172 12.33 7.33 24.84
C HIS A 172 12.00 8.09 23.54
N LEU A 173 10.75 8.52 23.37
CA LEU A 173 10.40 9.43 22.28
C LEU A 173 11.06 10.80 22.45
N GLN A 174 11.10 11.33 23.68
CA GLN A 174 11.72 12.62 23.95
C GLN A 174 13.23 12.61 23.65
N GLU A 175 13.95 11.56 24.05
CA GLU A 175 15.37 11.36 23.71
C GLU A 175 15.58 11.34 22.19
N THR A 176 14.78 10.54 21.47
CA THR A 176 14.88 10.43 20.00
C THR A 176 14.63 11.79 19.31
N LEU A 177 13.69 12.58 19.83
CA LEU A 177 13.40 13.92 19.31
C LEU A 177 14.48 14.92 19.66
N LEU A 178 15.04 14.85 20.87
CA LEU A 178 16.15 15.70 21.29
C LEU A 178 17.35 15.49 20.38
N GLU A 179 17.74 14.24 20.13
CA GLU A 179 18.79 13.90 19.17
C GLU A 179 18.52 14.51 17.79
N PHE A 180 17.28 14.44 17.30
CA PHE A 180 16.90 15.03 16.01
C PHE A 180 17.08 16.56 15.94
N TYR A 181 16.70 17.31 16.98
CA TYR A 181 16.77 18.78 16.95
C TYR A 181 18.17 19.33 17.24
N TYR A 182 19.03 18.57 17.93
CA TYR A 182 20.40 18.99 18.25
C TYR A 182 21.46 18.49 17.24
N SER A 183 21.07 17.64 16.29
CA SER A 183 21.91 17.17 15.16
C SER A 183 21.92 18.15 13.99
#